data_AF-A0A0Q8HQR7-F1
#
_entry.id   AF-A0A0Q8HQR7-F1
#
_cell.length_a   1.000
_cell.length_b   1.000
_cell.length_c   1.000
_cell.angle_alpha   90.00
_cell.angle_beta   90.00
_cell.angle_gamma   90.00
#
_symmetry.space_group_name_H-M   'P 1'
#
loop_
_entity.id
_entity.type
_entity.pdbx_description
1 polymer ?
#
loop_
_entity_poly.entity_id
_entity_poly.type
_entity_poly.pdbx_seq_one_letter_code
_entity_poly.pdbx_strand_id
1 'polypeptide(L)'
;MILINYFARYREQLNLGGEKLPLTDSLKTIEDVRRLLMARGELWSHVLGENNLMCALNQELCHPDRVIEDYDEIAFFPPVTGG
;
A
#
# COMPACT_ATOMS: atom_id res chain seq x y z
N MET A 1 -14.09 2.01 5.61
CA MET A 1 -13.00 2.87 5.15
C MET A 1 -11.68 2.32 5.67
N ILE A 2 -10.72 2.10 4.79
CA ILE A 2 -9.31 1.80 5.13
C ILE A 2 -8.43 3.04 4.88
N LEU A 3 -7.32 3.10 5.60
CA LEU A 3 -6.30 4.14 5.48
C LEU A 3 -5.11 3.58 4.72
N ILE A 4 -4.58 4.31 3.76
CA ILE A 4 -3.39 3.93 3.00
C ILE A 4 -2.36 5.03 3.16
N ASN A 5 -1.17 4.68 3.63
CA ASN A 5 -0.05 5.58 3.82
C ASN A 5 1.13 5.17 2.93
N TYR A 6 1.78 6.15 2.32
CA TYR A 6 2.96 5.97 1.47
C TYR A 6 4.16 6.65 2.12
N PHE A 7 5.31 5.99 2.16
CA PHE A 7 6.51 6.53 2.78
C PHE A 7 7.72 6.58 1.84
N ALA A 8 8.76 7.30 2.28
CA ALA A 8 10.03 7.48 1.59
C ALA A 8 9.82 7.84 0.10
N ARG A 9 10.56 7.20 -0.81
CA ARG A 9 10.51 7.49 -2.24
C ARG A 9 9.12 7.28 -2.84
N TYR A 10 8.28 6.40 -2.29
CA TYR A 10 6.93 6.17 -2.83
C TYR A 10 6.05 7.40 -2.61
N ARG A 11 6.12 8.00 -1.41
CA ARG A 11 5.43 9.28 -1.13
C ARG A 11 5.84 10.38 -2.09
N GLU A 12 7.15 10.49 -2.35
CA GLU A 12 7.73 11.51 -3.21
C GLU A 12 7.34 11.30 -4.67
N GLN A 13 7.42 10.07 -5.17
CA GLN A 13 7.06 9.70 -6.54
C GLN A 13 5.56 9.85 -6.82
N LEU A 14 4.71 9.47 -5.86
CA LEU A 14 3.25 9.61 -5.98
C LEU A 14 2.77 11.03 -5.66
N ASN A 15 3.65 11.88 -5.09
CA ASN A 15 3.31 13.19 -4.54
C ASN A 15 2.09 13.13 -3.59
N LEU A 16 2.02 12.07 -2.77
CA LEU A 16 0.88 11.75 -1.93
C LEU A 16 1.36 11.02 -0.66
N GLY A 17 1.03 11.57 0.52
CA GLY A 17 1.37 10.98 1.82
C GLY A 17 0.47 9.82 2.23
N GLY A 18 -0.79 9.86 1.81
CA GLY A 18 -1.77 8.84 2.09
C GLY A 18 -3.16 9.24 1.62
N GLU A 19 -4.07 8.29 1.66
CA GLU A 19 -5.46 8.44 1.22
C GLU A 19 -6.39 7.51 1.99
N LYS A 20 -7.70 7.70 1.80
CA LYS A 20 -8.75 6.87 2.39
C LYS A 20 -9.52 6.18 1.29
N LEU A 21 -9.71 4.86 1.39
CA LEU A 21 -10.52 4.11 0.43
C LEU A 21 -11.68 3.38 1.10
N PRO A 22 -12.86 3.35 0.45
CA PRO A 22 -13.95 2.50 0.93
C PRO A 22 -13.49 1.04 0.87
N LEU A 23 -13.74 0.30 1.95
CA LEU A 23 -13.55 -1.15 1.94
C LEU A 23 -14.71 -1.75 1.15
N THR A 24 -14.41 -2.36 0.01
CA THR A 24 -15.41 -3.02 -0.85
C THR A 24 -15.25 -4.53 -0.75
N ASP A 25 -16.26 -5.28 -1.21
CA ASP A 25 -16.20 -6.74 -1.18
C ASP A 25 -15.05 -7.35 -2.00
N SER A 26 -14.50 -6.59 -2.94
CA SER A 26 -13.34 -6.99 -3.75
C SER A 26 -11.99 -6.78 -3.06
N LEU A 27 -11.96 -6.08 -1.92
CA LEU A 27 -10.74 -5.79 -1.18
C LEU A 27 -10.71 -6.67 0.07
N LYS A 28 -10.05 -7.84 -0.02
CA LYS A 28 -9.94 -8.79 1.09
C LYS A 28 -8.55 -8.77 1.71
N THR A 29 -7.53 -8.44 0.94
CA THR A 29 -6.12 -8.45 1.35
C THR A 29 -5.40 -7.17 0.97
N ILE A 30 -4.21 -6.97 1.54
CA ILE A 30 -3.32 -5.86 1.17
C ILE A 30 -2.93 -5.94 -0.31
N GLU A 31 -2.76 -7.15 -0.86
CA GLU A 31 -2.45 -7.38 -2.28
C GLU A 31 -3.61 -6.91 -3.18
N ASP A 32 -4.86 -7.11 -2.78
CA ASP A 32 -6.01 -6.60 -3.53
C ASP A 32 -5.99 -5.06 -3.59
N VAL A 33 -5.65 -4.42 -2.46
CA VAL A 33 -5.48 -2.96 -2.39
C VAL A 33 -4.32 -2.51 -3.28
N ARG A 34 -3.16 -3.19 -3.20
CA ARG A 34 -1.99 -2.91 -4.04
C ARG A 34 -2.36 -2.98 -5.52
N ARG A 35 -3.06 -4.03 -5.95
CA ARG A 35 -3.52 -4.20 -7.35
C ARG A 35 -4.48 -3.10 -7.78
N LEU A 36 -5.43 -2.74 -6.92
CA LEU A 36 -6.35 -1.63 -7.18
C LEU A 36 -5.59 -0.33 -7.41
N LEU A 37 -4.59 -0.03 -6.56
CA LEU A 37 -3.77 1.18 -6.69
C LEU A 37 -2.93 1.15 -7.97
N MET A 38 -2.27 0.03 -8.27
CA MET A 38 -1.47 -0.13 -9.51
C MET A 38 -2.29 0.07 -10.78
N ALA A 39 -3.59 -0.24 -10.76
CA ALA A 39 -4.48 -0.08 -11.90
C ALA A 39 -4.82 1.40 -12.23
N ARG A 40 -4.41 2.37 -11.39
CA ARG A 40 -4.69 3.80 -11.61
C ARG A 40 -3.84 4.46 -12.69
N GLY A 41 -2.80 3.79 -13.18
CA GLY A 41 -1.97 4.26 -14.28
C GLY A 41 -0.52 3.84 -14.16
N GLU A 42 0.28 4.21 -15.17
CA GLU A 42 1.68 3.77 -15.29
C GLU A 42 2.55 4.16 -14.09
N LEU A 43 2.38 5.38 -13.56
CA LEU A 43 3.12 5.82 -12.37
C LEU A 43 2.86 4.91 -11.16
N TRP A 44 1.60 4.58 -10.90
CA TRP A 44 1.21 3.72 -9.79
C TRP A 44 1.71 2.29 -9.96
N SER A 45 1.58 1.76 -11.17
CA SER A 45 2.10 0.44 -11.53
C SER A 45 3.62 0.38 -11.39
N HIS A 46 4.34 1.45 -11.75
CA HIS A 46 5.79 1.53 -11.61
C HIS A 46 6.22 1.55 -10.14
N VAL A 47 5.60 2.40 -9.32
CA VAL A 47 5.98 2.59 -7.91
C VAL A 47 5.58 1.39 -7.04
N LEU A 48 4.33 0.95 -7.15
CA LEU A 48 3.79 -0.13 -6.32
C LEU A 48 3.96 -1.50 -6.96
N GLY A 49 4.46 -1.61 -8.19
CA GLY A 49 4.73 -2.88 -8.87
C GLY A 49 6.08 -3.50 -8.54
N GLU A 50 6.91 -2.85 -7.74
CA GLU A 50 8.22 -3.38 -7.34
C GLU A 50 8.09 -4.72 -6.59
N ASN A 51 9.01 -5.66 -6.88
CA ASN A 51 9.00 -7.01 -6.31
C ASN A 51 9.40 -7.04 -4.82
N ASN A 52 10.16 -6.05 -4.36
CA ASN A 52 10.70 -5.98 -3.00
C ASN A 52 10.03 -4.89 -2.14
N LEU A 53 8.87 -4.39 -2.58
CA LEU A 53 8.03 -3.49 -1.79
C LEU A 53 7.70 -4.14 -0.44
N MET A 54 7.76 -3.33 0.61
CA MET A 54 7.36 -3.72 1.97
C MET A 54 6.00 -3.10 2.30
N CYS A 55 5.23 -3.83 3.11
CA CYS A 55 3.98 -3.34 3.65
C CYS A 55 3.83 -3.60 5.15
N ALA A 56 3.00 -2.78 5.79
CA ALA A 56 2.58 -2.98 7.17
C ALA A 56 1.06 -2.83 7.28
N LEU A 57 0.48 -3.57 8.21
CA LEU A 57 -0.91 -3.44 8.63
C LEU A 57 -0.94 -3.02 10.09
N ASN A 58 -1.60 -1.92 10.40
CA ASN A 58 -1.70 -1.37 11.75
C ASN A 58 -0.33 -1.26 12.44
N GLN A 59 0.65 -0.69 11.72
CA GLN A 59 2.04 -0.46 12.16
C GLN A 59 2.88 -1.74 12.35
N GLU A 60 2.38 -2.91 11.93
CA GLU A 60 3.09 -4.18 11.99
C GLU A 60 3.47 -4.66 10.59
N LEU A 61 4.77 -4.94 10.39
CA LEU A 61 5.27 -5.53 9.13
C LEU A 61 4.56 -6.85 8.83
N CYS A 62 4.10 -7.00 7.59
CA CYS A 62 3.36 -8.19 7.20
C CYS A 62 3.50 -8.51 5.71
N HIS A 63 3.00 -9.68 5.34
CA HIS A 63 2.92 -10.10 3.95
C HIS A 63 1.69 -9.48 3.26
N PRO A 64 1.74 -9.24 1.93
CA PRO A 64 0.62 -8.68 1.18
C PRO A 64 -0.66 -9.55 1.18
N ASP A 65 -0.56 -10.84 1.52
CA ASP A 65 -1.69 -11.76 1.64
C ASP A 65 -2.49 -11.59 2.95
N ARG A 66 -2.02 -10.72 3.87
CA ARG A 66 -2.74 -10.44 5.12
C ARG A 66 -4.13 -9.85 4.82
N VAL A 67 -5.12 -10.43 5.48
CA VAL A 67 -6.52 -9.99 5.40
C VAL A 67 -6.66 -8.61 6.04
N ILE A 68 -7.49 -7.77 5.42
CA ILE A 68 -7.80 -6.43 5.90
C ILE A 68 -9.25 -6.34 6.37
N GLU A 69 -9.47 -5.51 7.37
CA GLU A 69 -10.76 -5.21 7.96
C GLU A 69 -11.10 -3.73 7.84
N ASP A 70 -12.32 -3.38 8.25
CA ASP A 70 -12.71 -1.98 8.27
C ASP A 70 -11.86 -1.21 9.28
N TYR A 71 -11.53 0.04 8.95
CA TYR A 71 -10.67 0.93 9.75
C TYR A 71 -9.19 0.56 9.82
N ASP A 72 -8.74 -0.49 9.11
CA ASP A 72 -7.32 -0.83 9.04
C ASP A 72 -6.47 0.26 8.38
N GLU A 73 -5.23 0.35 8.85
CA GLU A 73 -4.18 1.19 8.28
C GLU A 73 -3.13 0.34 7.56
N ILE A 74 -3.01 0.58 6.26
CA ILE A 74 -2.04 -0.07 5.39
C ILE A 74 -0.93 0.93 5.06
N ALA A 75 0.33 0.53 5.22
CA ALA A 75 1.48 1.31 4.80
C ALA A 75 2.21 0.61 3.66
N PHE A 76 2.57 1.36 2.60
CA PHE A 76 3.46 0.91 1.53
C PHE A 76 4.75 1.70 1.51
N PHE A 77 5.87 1.00 1.45
CA PHE A 77 7.19 1.63 1.46
C PHE A 77 8.26 0.77 0.78
N PRO A 78 9.30 1.39 0.21
CA PRO A 78 10.43 0.63 -0.33
C PRO A 78 11.18 -0.08 0.80
N PRO A 79 11.99 -1.10 0.47
CA PRO A 79 12.82 -1.74 1.46
C PRO A 79 13.77 -0.74 2.11
N VAL A 80 13.86 -0.81 3.44
CA VAL A 80 14.74 0.06 4.20
C VAL A 80 16.18 -0.32 3.84
N THR A 81 16.86 0.53 3.07
CA THR A 81 18.31 0.46 2.95
C THR A 81 18.86 0.93 4.28
N GLY A 82 19.18 -0.02 5.17
CA GLY A 82 19.83 0.28 6.43
C GLY A 82 21.10 1.10 6.19
N GLY A 83 21.23 2.19 6.93
CA GLY A 83 22.53 2.74 7.33
C GLY A 83 22.97 2.06 8.61
#